data_AF-A0A345YFH0-F1
#
_entry.id   AF-A0A345YFH0-F1
#
_cell.length_a   1.000
_cell.length_b   1.000
_cell.length_c   1.000
_cell.angle_alpha   90.00
_cell.angle_beta   90.00
_cell.angle_gamma   90.00
#
_symmetry.space_group_name_H-M   'P 1'
#
loop_
_entity.id
_entity.type
_entity.pdbx_description
1 polymer ?
#
loop_
_entity_poly.entity_id
_entity_poly.type
_entity_poly.pdbx_seq_one_letter_code
_entity_poly.pdbx_strand_id
1 'polypeptide(L)'
;MKTIFFLAAASAALAACGGAEDTDEAIEPVEAELDSTAMGDISGTYEIAMADGTVVLQTINADGTYVETTPEGARTGGGAWRIGENGRMCFDPEGQLGEECYSGGEPGEDGAFEMQDADGTVQSTVRKLDPDRADTAPPATTEADPAE
;
A
#
# COMPACT_ATOMS: atom_id res chain seq x y z
N MET A 1 27.27 -62.64 -6.25
CA MET A 1 27.82 -62.63 -4.88
C MET A 1 27.61 -61.22 -4.33
N LYS A 2 27.06 -60.92 -3.15
CA LYS A 2 26.67 -61.66 -1.94
C LYS A 2 25.56 -60.80 -1.27
N THR A 3 24.28 -61.18 -1.30
CA THR A 3 23.47 -61.74 -0.18
C THR A 3 23.38 -60.80 1.05
N ILE A 4 22.33 -59.97 1.17
CA ILE A 4 21.08 -60.12 1.97
C ILE A 4 21.30 -60.31 3.48
N PHE A 5 20.74 -59.42 4.30
CA PHE A 5 19.95 -59.71 5.54
C PHE A 5 19.13 -58.44 5.90
N PHE A 6 17.81 -58.39 5.73
CA PHE A 6 16.69 -58.91 6.57
C PHE A 6 16.49 -58.20 7.92
N LEU A 7 15.29 -57.62 8.09
CA LEU A 7 14.39 -57.48 9.27
C LEU A 7 13.79 -56.06 9.31
N ALA A 8 12.56 -55.79 9.75
CA ALA A 8 11.29 -56.51 9.92
C ALA A 8 10.36 -55.48 10.59
N ALA A 9 9.06 -55.59 10.28
CA ALA A 9 7.92 -55.16 11.11
C ALA A 9 7.77 -53.66 11.46
N ALA A 10 6.68 -53.03 11.02
CA ALA A 10 5.42 -53.04 11.78
C ALA A 10 4.44 -52.00 11.20
N SER A 11 3.21 -52.45 11.05
CA SER A 11 2.04 -51.70 10.62
C SER A 11 1.68 -50.59 11.62
N ALA A 12 1.40 -49.38 11.11
CA ALA A 12 0.44 -48.48 11.74
C ALA A 12 -0.33 -47.77 10.61
N ALA A 13 -1.55 -48.25 10.38
CA ALA A 13 -2.55 -47.50 9.63
C ALA A 13 -2.90 -46.25 10.44
N LEU A 14 -2.48 -45.07 9.99
CA LEU A 14 -3.10 -43.82 10.41
C LEU A 14 -4.27 -43.55 9.46
N ALA A 15 -5.39 -44.22 9.72
CA ALA A 15 -6.68 -43.67 9.37
C ALA A 15 -6.98 -42.55 10.37
N ALA A 16 -6.91 -41.30 9.90
CA ALA A 16 -7.63 -40.11 10.37
C ALA A 16 -6.78 -38.85 10.14
N CYS A 17 -6.83 -38.34 8.91
CA CYS A 17 -6.81 -36.89 8.72
C CYS A 17 -7.96 -36.59 7.76
N GLY A 18 -9.17 -36.60 8.33
CA GLY A 18 -10.26 -35.82 7.76
C GLY A 18 -9.95 -34.37 8.09
N GLY A 19 -9.76 -33.56 7.06
CA GLY A 19 -9.40 -32.16 7.18
C GLY A 19 -9.34 -31.60 5.78
N ALA A 20 -10.43 -30.94 5.42
CA ALA A 20 -10.69 -30.08 4.27
C ALA A 20 -9.55 -29.91 3.26
N GLU A 21 -9.93 -30.20 2.01
CA GLU A 21 -9.39 -29.60 0.81
C GLU A 21 -9.43 -28.07 0.98
N ASP A 22 -8.36 -27.49 1.52
CA ASP A 22 -8.10 -26.07 1.36
C ASP A 22 -7.21 -25.98 0.14
N THR A 23 -7.87 -25.75 -1.00
CA THR A 23 -7.24 -25.19 -2.18
C THR A 23 -6.62 -23.88 -1.75
N ASP A 24 -5.34 -23.93 -1.40
CA ASP A 24 -4.44 -22.79 -1.38
C ASP A 24 -4.32 -22.35 -2.85
N GLU A 25 -5.35 -21.63 -3.31
CA GLU A 25 -5.21 -20.72 -4.42
C GLU A 25 -4.31 -19.62 -3.86
N ALA A 26 -3.01 -19.81 -4.06
CA ALA A 26 -2.03 -18.74 -3.94
C ALA A 26 -2.58 -17.57 -4.76
N ILE A 27 -3.17 -16.60 -4.05
CA ILE A 27 -3.48 -15.30 -4.63
C ILE A 27 -2.10 -14.70 -4.84
N GLU A 28 -1.56 -14.92 -6.05
CA GLU A 28 -0.50 -14.09 -6.56
C GLU A 28 -0.98 -12.64 -6.38
N PRO A 29 -0.16 -11.75 -5.81
CA PRO A 29 -0.50 -10.34 -5.81
C PRO A 29 -0.71 -9.97 -7.28
N VAL A 30 -1.97 -9.78 -7.66
CA VAL A 30 -2.29 -9.07 -8.88
C VAL A 30 -1.73 -7.69 -8.62
N GLU A 31 -0.52 -7.46 -9.15
CA GLU A 31 0.01 -6.13 -9.36
C GLU A 31 -1.11 -5.38 -10.07
N ALA A 32 -1.84 -4.55 -9.33
CA ALA A 32 -2.76 -3.62 -9.92
C ALA A 32 -1.88 -2.63 -10.68
N GLU A 33 -1.53 -3.02 -11.91
CA GLU A 33 -0.91 -2.13 -12.87
C GLU A 33 -1.91 -0.98 -13.02
N LEU A 34 -1.55 0.17 -12.47
CA LEU A 34 -2.38 1.35 -12.63
C LEU A 34 -2.31 1.70 -14.11
N ASP A 35 -3.31 1.25 -14.88
CA ASP A 35 -3.39 1.51 -16.29
C ASP A 35 -3.26 3.02 -16.48
N SER A 36 -2.18 3.44 -17.15
CA SER A 36 -1.86 4.86 -17.34
C SER A 36 -2.96 5.62 -18.10
N THR A 37 -3.89 4.91 -18.74
CA THR A 37 -5.10 5.48 -19.36
C THR A 37 -6.34 5.46 -18.45
N ALA A 38 -6.33 4.73 -17.34
CA ALA A 38 -7.38 4.66 -16.31
C ALA A 38 -7.16 5.62 -15.12
N MET A 39 -5.93 6.11 -14.91
CA MET A 39 -5.59 7.00 -13.77
C MET A 39 -6.04 8.46 -13.91
N GLY A 40 -6.55 8.89 -15.07
CA GLY A 40 -7.01 10.27 -15.25
C GLY A 40 -5.94 11.33 -14.90
N ASP A 41 -6.39 12.53 -14.50
CA ASP A 41 -5.52 13.55 -13.93
C ASP A 41 -5.27 13.24 -12.45
N ILE A 42 -4.13 12.63 -12.13
CA ILE A 42 -3.73 12.35 -10.74
C ILE A 42 -3.28 13.61 -9.99
N SER A 43 -3.28 14.78 -10.63
CA SER A 43 -2.95 16.02 -9.95
C SER A 43 -3.91 16.28 -8.78
N GLY A 44 -3.39 16.80 -7.68
CA GLY A 44 -4.16 17.07 -6.48
C GLY A 44 -3.32 16.94 -5.21
N THR A 45 -3.95 17.20 -4.07
CA THR A 45 -3.33 17.04 -2.76
C THR A 45 -3.81 15.74 -2.13
N TYR A 46 -2.88 15.00 -1.55
CA TYR A 46 -3.07 13.70 -0.94
C TYR A 46 -2.58 13.76 0.50
N GLU A 47 -3.34 13.15 1.39
CA GLU A 47 -2.91 12.81 2.74
C GLU A 47 -2.24 11.44 2.70
N ILE A 48 -1.04 11.35 3.26
CA ILE A 48 -0.23 10.13 3.29
C ILE A 48 0.05 9.80 4.75
N ALA A 49 -0.52 8.70 5.22
CA ALA A 49 -0.24 8.13 6.53
C ALA A 49 0.85 7.06 6.37
N MET A 50 2.03 7.36 6.90
CA MET A 50 3.17 6.43 6.93
C MET A 50 2.93 5.32 7.94
N ALA A 51 3.62 4.19 7.78
CA ALA A 51 3.52 3.05 8.70
C ALA A 51 3.89 3.37 10.16
N ASP A 52 4.69 4.43 10.40
CA ASP A 52 5.07 4.89 11.74
C ASP A 52 4.02 5.82 12.39
N GLY A 53 2.91 6.08 11.71
CA GLY A 53 1.83 6.98 12.14
C GLY A 53 2.05 8.45 11.81
N THR A 54 3.17 8.81 11.18
CA THR A 54 3.42 10.16 10.67
C THR A 54 2.49 10.45 9.49
N VAL A 55 1.95 11.66 9.44
CA VAL A 55 1.13 12.13 8.32
C VAL A 55 1.84 13.26 7.60
N VAL A 56 1.90 13.17 6.26
CA VAL A 56 2.36 14.24 5.38
C VAL A 56 1.31 14.52 4.31
N LEU A 57 1.30 15.74 3.79
CA LEU A 57 0.48 16.12 2.64
C LEU A 57 1.37 16.23 1.41
N GLN A 58 1.07 15.46 0.38
CA GLN A 58 1.76 15.50 -0.90
C GLN A 58 0.86 16.12 -1.96
N THR A 59 1.32 17.18 -2.61
CA THR A 59 0.65 17.75 -3.78
C THR A 59 1.34 17.30 -5.04
N ILE A 60 0.62 16.56 -5.89
CA ILE A 60 1.03 16.12 -7.22
C ILE A 60 0.60 17.19 -8.22
N ASN A 61 1.55 17.75 -8.96
CA ASN A 61 1.30 18.75 -9.98
C ASN A 61 1.32 18.13 -11.39
N ALA A 62 0.49 18.65 -12.29
CA ALA A 62 0.41 18.20 -13.68
C ALA A 62 1.70 18.41 -14.50
N ASP A 63 2.64 19.22 -14.01
CA ASP A 63 3.93 19.48 -14.66
C ASP A 63 5.00 18.42 -14.37
N GLY A 64 4.64 17.34 -13.65
CA GLY A 64 5.55 16.27 -13.27
C GLY A 64 6.35 16.58 -12.02
N THR A 65 5.94 17.57 -11.21
CA THR A 65 6.55 17.85 -9.91
C THR A 65 5.62 17.54 -8.75
N TYR A 66 6.17 17.31 -7.57
CA TYR A 66 5.42 17.18 -6.34
C TYR A 66 6.04 17.98 -5.20
N VAL A 67 5.22 18.35 -4.22
CA VAL A 67 5.65 19.04 -3.00
C VAL A 67 5.06 18.33 -1.79
N GLU A 68 5.88 18.16 -0.76
CA GLU A 68 5.44 17.61 0.51
C GLU A 68 5.41 18.69 1.59
N THR A 69 4.38 18.63 2.41
CA THR A 69 4.18 19.54 3.55
C THR A 69 3.72 18.77 4.78
N THR A 70 3.96 19.32 5.97
CA THR A 70 3.24 18.90 7.17
C THR A 70 1.75 19.27 7.05
N PRO A 71 0.85 18.69 7.87
CA PRO A 71 -0.55 19.10 7.90
C PRO A 71 -0.76 20.60 8.18
N GLU A 72 0.20 21.26 8.84
CA GLU A 72 0.21 22.71 9.10
C GLU A 72 0.72 23.55 7.91
N GLY A 73 1.11 22.90 6.81
CA GLY A 73 1.53 23.54 5.56
C GLY A 73 3.03 23.88 5.47
N ALA A 74 3.85 23.42 6.43
CA ALA A 74 5.29 23.62 6.36
C ALA A 74 5.92 22.65 5.35
N ARG A 75 6.70 23.14 4.38
CA ARG A 75 7.36 22.28 3.38
C ARG A 75 8.39 21.35 4.04
N THR A 76 8.27 20.05 3.74
CA THR A 76 9.16 18.99 4.22
C THR A 76 10.00 18.38 3.10
N GLY A 77 9.54 18.47 1.86
CA GLY A 77 10.18 17.82 0.72
C GLY A 77 9.52 18.14 -0.61
N GLY A 78 9.85 17.36 -1.62
CA GLY A 78 9.36 17.49 -2.99
C GLY A 78 10.34 16.88 -4.00
N GLY A 79 9.97 16.94 -5.26
CA GLY A 79 10.77 16.37 -6.34
C GLY A 79 10.02 16.29 -7.66
N ALA A 80 10.52 15.42 -8.53
CA ALA A 80 9.84 15.05 -9.76
C ALA A 80 9.04 13.75 -9.54
N TRP A 81 7.96 13.59 -10.28
CA TRP A 81 7.22 12.34 -10.34
C TRP A 81 6.94 11.97 -11.79
N ARG A 82 6.76 10.67 -12.03
CA ARG A 82 6.33 10.13 -13.31
C ARG A 82 5.61 8.80 -13.12
N ILE A 83 4.90 8.38 -14.15
CA ILE A 83 4.44 6.99 -14.25
C ILE A 83 5.58 6.16 -14.85
N GLY A 84 5.96 5.11 -14.13
CA GLY A 84 6.94 4.12 -14.53
C GLY A 84 6.32 2.96 -15.30
N GLU A 85 7.13 1.93 -15.49
CA GLU A 85 6.66 0.67 -16.08
C GLU A 85 5.57 0.07 -15.21
N ASN A 86 4.62 -0.61 -15.85
CA ASN A 86 3.50 -1.29 -15.21
C ASN A 86 2.59 -0.36 -14.38
N GLY A 87 2.52 0.93 -14.75
CA GLY A 87 1.66 1.89 -14.06
C GLY A 87 2.17 2.36 -12.69
N ARG A 88 3.37 1.95 -12.28
CA ARG A 88 3.93 2.34 -10.97
C ARG A 88 4.16 3.84 -10.88
N MET A 89 3.91 4.43 -9.71
CA MET A 89 4.21 5.84 -9.46
C MET A 89 5.65 5.96 -8.98
N CYS A 90 6.49 6.65 -9.75
CA CYS A 90 7.89 6.84 -9.45
C CYS A 90 8.14 8.27 -8.98
N PHE A 91 8.81 8.42 -7.84
CA PHE A 91 9.17 9.69 -7.22
C PHE A 91 10.69 9.84 -7.18
N ASP A 92 11.19 10.94 -7.72
CA ASP A 92 12.59 11.35 -7.66
C ASP A 92 12.70 12.56 -6.72
N PRO A 93 12.90 12.33 -5.40
CA PRO A 93 13.01 13.39 -4.41
C PRO A 93 14.24 14.28 -4.64
N GLU A 94 14.09 15.56 -4.31
CA GLU A 94 15.19 16.53 -4.34
C GLU A 94 16.41 16.02 -3.55
N GLY A 95 17.58 15.97 -4.19
CA GLY A 95 18.83 15.54 -3.54
C GLY A 95 19.52 14.41 -4.29
N GLN A 96 20.17 13.51 -3.54
CA GLN A 96 20.89 12.34 -4.08
C GLN A 96 20.32 11.04 -3.49
N LEU A 97 19.01 11.00 -3.28
CA LEU A 97 18.32 9.86 -2.69
C LEU A 97 17.98 8.79 -3.75
N GLY A 98 17.87 9.20 -5.01
CA GLY A 98 17.49 8.32 -6.12
C GLY A 98 15.98 8.16 -6.21
N GLU A 99 15.53 7.66 -7.35
CA GLU A 99 14.12 7.46 -7.64
C GLU A 99 13.60 6.18 -7.00
N GLU A 100 12.39 6.23 -6.44
CA GLU A 100 11.67 5.10 -5.88
C GLU A 100 10.30 4.96 -6.53
N CYS A 101 9.92 3.73 -6.89
CA CYS A 101 8.66 3.44 -7.58
C CYS A 101 7.76 2.55 -6.72
N TYR A 102 6.47 2.88 -6.69
CA TYR A 102 5.47 2.23 -5.85
C TYR A 102 4.26 1.80 -6.68
N SER A 103 3.61 0.71 -6.24
CA SER A 103 2.31 0.29 -6.74
C SER A 103 1.20 0.76 -5.78
N GLY A 104 0.07 1.16 -6.34
CA GLY A 104 -1.14 1.48 -5.57
C GLY A 104 -2.08 0.29 -5.54
N GLY A 105 -2.62 -0.02 -4.36
CA GLY A 105 -3.70 -1.00 -4.20
C GLY A 105 -5.06 -0.46 -4.67
N GLU A 106 -6.08 -1.33 -4.61
CA GLU A 106 -7.45 -0.92 -4.91
C GLU A 106 -7.96 0.04 -3.82
N PRO A 107 -8.54 1.21 -4.18
CA PRO A 107 -9.11 2.12 -3.20
C PRO A 107 -10.32 1.51 -2.47
N GLY A 108 -10.36 1.71 -1.15
CA GLY A 108 -11.50 1.39 -0.30
C GLY A 108 -12.69 2.32 -0.52
N GLU A 109 -13.79 2.08 0.23
CA GLU A 109 -15.03 2.87 0.14
C GLU A 109 -14.84 4.37 0.47
N ASP A 110 -13.81 4.69 1.27
CA ASP A 110 -13.42 6.04 1.62
C ASP A 110 -12.49 6.70 0.58
N GLY A 111 -12.07 5.95 -0.44
CA GLY A 111 -11.13 6.38 -1.48
C GLY A 111 -9.66 6.31 -1.05
N ALA A 112 -9.35 5.75 0.12
CA ALA A 112 -7.98 5.49 0.54
C ALA A 112 -7.45 4.19 -0.07
N PHE A 113 -6.16 4.14 -0.40
CA PHE A 113 -5.50 2.94 -0.93
C PHE A 113 -4.10 2.79 -0.31
N GLU A 114 -3.59 1.56 -0.33
CA GLU A 114 -2.24 1.27 0.15
C GLU A 114 -1.20 1.46 -0.95
N MET A 115 -0.06 2.06 -0.59
CA MET A 115 1.11 2.19 -1.44
C MET A 115 2.15 1.15 -1.03
N GLN A 116 2.62 0.37 -2.00
CA GLN A 116 3.55 -0.73 -1.79
C GLN A 116 4.86 -0.47 -2.54
N ASP A 117 5.98 -0.86 -1.92
CA ASP A 117 7.29 -0.85 -2.58
C ASP A 117 7.45 -2.00 -3.60
N ALA A 118 8.64 -2.10 -4.20
CA ALA A 118 8.95 -3.12 -5.18
C ALA A 118 8.90 -4.57 -4.65
N ASP A 119 8.97 -4.77 -3.33
CA ASP A 119 8.87 -6.08 -2.69
C ASP A 119 7.42 -6.40 -2.28
N GLY A 120 6.46 -5.50 -2.55
CA GLY A 120 5.06 -5.64 -2.16
C GLY A 120 4.80 -5.27 -0.69
N THR A 121 5.75 -4.63 -0.01
CA THR A 121 5.56 -4.19 1.38
C THR A 121 4.80 -2.88 1.40
N VAL A 122 3.72 -2.83 2.19
CA VAL A 122 2.95 -1.59 2.39
C VAL A 122 3.80 -0.56 3.13
N GLN A 123 3.98 0.60 2.51
CA GLN A 123 4.75 1.72 3.04
C GLN A 123 3.86 2.81 3.63
N SER A 124 2.68 3.03 3.04
CA SER A 124 1.75 4.05 3.48
C SER A 124 0.32 3.78 3.02
N THR A 125 -0.62 4.45 3.68
CA THR A 125 -2.00 4.60 3.21
C THR A 125 -2.18 6.01 2.67
N VAL A 126 -2.72 6.13 1.45
CA VAL A 126 -2.86 7.38 0.72
C VAL A 126 -4.32 7.66 0.43
N ARG A 127 -4.73 8.93 0.60
CA ARG A 127 -6.09 9.37 0.30
C ARG A 127 -6.06 10.75 -0.37
N LYS A 128 -6.79 10.90 -1.48
CA LYS A 128 -6.95 12.20 -2.13
C LYS A 128 -7.79 13.11 -1.24
N LEU A 129 -7.30 14.32 -1.00
CA LEU A 129 -8.07 15.36 -0.33
C LEU A 129 -8.95 16.05 -1.36
N ASP A 130 -10.23 15.71 -1.35
CA ASP A 130 -11.24 16.46 -2.08
C ASP A 130 -11.54 17.76 -1.29
N PRO A 131 -11.22 18.95 -1.82
CA PRO A 131 -11.52 20.20 -1.12
C PRO A 131 -13.02 20.37 -0.85
N ASP A 132 -13.87 19.76 -1.69
CA ASP A 132 -15.32 19.76 -1.54
C ASP A 132 -15.85 18.69 -0.55
N ARG A 133 -15.03 17.72 -0.12
CA ARG A 133 -15.41 16.67 0.85
C ARG A 133 -15.03 17.04 2.28
N ALA A 134 -14.11 17.97 2.48
CA ALA A 134 -13.76 18.49 3.81
C ALA A 134 -14.98 19.08 4.55
N ASP A 135 -15.98 19.55 3.81
CA ASP A 135 -17.25 20.06 4.36
C ASP A 135 -18.24 18.95 4.82
N THR A 136 -17.94 17.67 4.55
CA THR A 136 -18.83 16.54 4.91
C THR A 136 -18.26 15.66 6.03
N ALA A 137 -17.05 15.95 6.54
CA ALA A 137 -16.57 15.29 7.73
C ALA A 137 -17.46 15.71 8.91
N PRO A 138 -18.14 14.77 9.62
CA PRO A 138 -18.80 15.14 10.87
C PRO A 138 -17.73 15.74 11.79
N PRO A 139 -18.02 16.83 12.52
CA PRO A 139 -17.05 17.41 13.43
C PRO A 139 -16.56 16.29 14.35
N ALA A 140 -15.24 16.13 14.46
CA ALA A 140 -14.65 15.26 15.45
C ALA A 140 -15.28 15.64 16.80
N THR A 141 -16.16 14.78 17.30
CA THR A 141 -16.70 14.90 18.65
C THR A 141 -15.51 14.71 19.56
N THR A 142 -14.84 15.81 19.91
CA THR A 142 -14.29 15.97 21.25
C THR A 142 -15.48 15.81 22.17
N GLU A 143 -15.74 14.56 22.55
CA GLU A 143 -16.52 14.24 23.72
C GLU A 143 -15.68 14.78 24.88
N ALA A 144 -15.96 16.03 25.25
CA ALA A 144 -15.48 16.61 26.48
C ALA A 144 -16.11 15.80 27.60
N ASP A 145 -15.31 14.90 28.17
CA ASP A 145 -15.54 14.21 29.43
C ASP A 145 -16.04 15.22 30.49
N PRO A 146 -17.28 15.10 30.99
CA PRO A 146 -17.72 15.92 32.09
C PRO A 146 -17.14 15.35 33.38
N ALA A 147 -16.11 16.02 33.88
CA ALA A 147 -15.60 15.80 35.23
C ALA A 147 -16.73 15.95 36.27
N GLU A 148 -16.70 15.03 37.23
CA GLU A 148 -17.59 14.81 38.38
C GLU A 148 -17.95 16.06 39.21
#